data_AF-A0A2D4QI93-F1
#
_entry.id   AF-A0A2D4QI93-F1
#
_cell.length_a   1.000
_cell.length_b   1.000
_cell.length_c   1.000
_cell.angle_alpha   90.00
_cell.angle_beta   90.00
_cell.angle_gamma   90.00
#
_symmetry.space_group_name_H-M   'P 1'
#
loop_
_entity.id
_entity.type
_entity.pdbx_description
1 polymer ?
#
loop_
_entity_poly.entity_id
_entity_poly.type
_entity_poly.pdbx_seq_one_letter_code
_entity_poly.pdbx_strand_id
1 'polypeptide(L)' 'MPCYAYEGLTPVVHPTAFVHPTAVLIGDVIIGEGCLVGPNAVLRGDIGRLEMKKGSNIQDTCVVHCFPGKDVVVEEDGHV' A
#
# COMPACT_ATOMS: atom_id res chain seq x y z
N MET A 1 -7.14 2.01 -10.80
CA MET A 1 -6.65 2.19 -9.42
C MET A 1 -6.57 3.68 -9.13
N PRO A 2 -7.42 4.20 -8.24
CA PRO A 2 -7.22 5.50 -7.62
C PRO A 2 -5.84 5.60 -6.94
N CYS A 3 -4.99 6.49 -7.46
CA CYS A 3 -3.63 6.74 -6.95
C CYS A 3 -3.45 8.25 -6.79
N TYR A 4 -3.15 8.71 -5.58
CA TYR A 4 -3.12 10.13 -5.24
C TYR A 4 -1.78 10.52 -4.63
N ALA A 5 -1.18 11.57 -5.17
CA ALA A 5 0.00 12.20 -4.58
C ALA A 5 -0.39 13.02 -3.34
N TYR A 6 0.48 13.03 -2.32
CA TYR A 6 0.34 13.84 -1.12
C TYR A 6 1.71 14.40 -0.72
N GLU A 7 1.80 15.72 -0.49
CA GLU A 7 3.06 16.42 -0.16
C GLU A 7 4.26 16.10 -1.09
N GLY A 8 3.99 15.86 -2.37
CA GLY A 8 5.00 15.53 -3.37
C GLY A 8 5.40 14.04 -3.42
N LEU A 9 4.84 13.21 -2.55
CA LEU A 9 5.03 11.76 -2.54
C LEU A 9 3.90 11.07 -3.32
N THR A 10 4.26 10.18 -4.23
CA THR A 10 3.33 9.41 -5.06
C THR A 10 3.55 7.93 -4.78
N PRO A 11 2.47 7.12 -4.64
CA PRO A 11 2.61 5.68 -4.45
C PRO A 11 3.47 5.04 -5.54
N VAL A 12 4.32 4.10 -5.13
CA VAL A 12 5.20 3.33 -6.01
C VAL A 12 4.74 1.87 -6.00
N VAL A 13 4.44 1.34 -7.19
CA VAL A 13 3.94 -0.02 -7.35
C VAL A 13 4.90 -0.80 -8.24
N HIS A 14 5.42 -1.93 -7.73
CA HIS A 14 6.25 -2.81 -8.53
C HIS A 14 5.47 -3.37 -9.74
N PRO A 15 6.08 -3.51 -10.94
CA PRO A 15 5.37 -3.95 -12.14
C PRO A 15 4.70 -5.33 -12.05
N THR A 16 5.15 -6.18 -11.12
CA THR A 16 4.58 -7.53 -10.90
C THR A 16 3.52 -7.57 -9.81
N ALA A 17 3.31 -6.47 -9.07
CA ALA A 17 2.25 -6.41 -8.06
C ALA A 17 0.88 -6.28 -8.73
N PHE A 18 -0.13 -6.84 -8.08
CA PHE A 18 -1.53 -6.67 -8.47
C PHE A 18 -2.23 -5.72 -7.50
N VAL A 19 -2.71 -4.60 -8.00
CA VAL A 19 -3.58 -3.70 -7.23
C VAL A 19 -4.94 -3.63 -7.90
N HIS A 20 -5.98 -4.01 -7.15
CA HIS A 20 -7.33 -4.02 -7.69
C HIS A 20 -7.75 -2.62 -8.16
N PRO A 21 -8.50 -2.48 -9.28
CA PRO A 21 -8.87 -1.17 -9.82
C PRO A 21 -9.62 -0.24 -8.85
N THR A 22 -10.28 -0.78 -7.82
CA THR A 22 -11.02 -0.03 -6.79
C THR A 22 -10.23 0.25 -5.51
N ALA A 23 -9.03 -0.32 -5.35
CA ALA A 23 -8.15 -0.01 -4.23
C ALA A 23 -7.64 1.44 -4.31
N VAL A 24 -7.45 2.07 -3.16
CA VAL A 24 -7.05 3.48 -3.05
C VAL A 24 -5.66 3.57 -2.40
N LEU A 25 -4.70 4.17 -3.12
CA LEU A 25 -3.35 4.43 -2.62
C LEU A 25 -3.11 5.94 -2.50
N ILE A 26 -2.59 6.40 -1.36
CA ILE A 26 -2.37 7.84 -1.08
C ILE A 26 -1.01 8.04 -0.41
N GLY A 27 -0.16 8.91 -0.97
CA GLY A 27 1.10 9.35 -0.33
C GLY A 27 2.27 8.36 -0.43
N ASP A 28 3.06 8.24 0.64
CA ASP A 28 4.25 7.37 0.74
C ASP A 28 3.85 5.89 0.95
N VAL A 29 3.37 5.28 -0.14
CA VAL A 29 2.96 3.88 -0.20
C VAL A 29 3.83 3.14 -1.19
N ILE A 30 4.53 2.11 -0.74
CA ILE A 30 5.45 1.29 -1.54
C ILE A 30 4.90 -0.13 -1.60
N ILE A 31 4.58 -0.60 -2.80
CA ILE A 31 4.07 -1.96 -3.05
C ILE A 31 5.16 -2.80 -3.73
N GLY A 32 5.66 -3.80 -3.02
CA GLY A 32 6.76 -4.67 -3.44
C GLY A 32 6.40 -5.70 -4.51
N GLU A 33 7.41 -6.49 -4.91
CA GLU A 33 7.29 -7.52 -5.93
C GLU A 33 6.22 -8.57 -5.57
N GLY A 34 5.31 -8.86 -6.51
CA GLY A 34 4.31 -9.92 -6.34
C GLY A 34 3.27 -9.65 -5.25
N CYS A 35 3.21 -8.43 -4.71
CA CYS A 35 2.19 -8.07 -3.73
C CYS A 35 0.78 -8.05 -4.33
N LEU A 36 -0.23 -8.29 -3.48
CA LEU A 36 -1.64 -8.16 -3.84
C LEU A 36 -2.34 -7.14 -2.95
N VAL A 37 -3.07 -6.20 -3.56
CA VAL A 37 -3.97 -5.29 -2.86
C VAL A 37 -5.40 -5.52 -3.36
N GLY A 38 -6.26 -6.01 -2.47
CA GLY A 38 -7.63 -6.41 -2.72
C GLY A 38 -8.58 -5.25 -3.03
N PRO A 39 -9.80 -5.54 -3.52
CA PRO A 39 -10.78 -4.54 -3.86
C PRO A 39 -11.16 -3.69 -2.64
N ASN A 40 -11.31 -2.39 -2.86
CA ASN A 40 -11.75 -1.41 -1.85
C ASN A 40 -10.81 -1.28 -0.64
N ALA A 41 -9.60 -1.85 -0.69
CA ALA A 41 -8.57 -1.58 0.31
C ALA A 41 -8.12 -0.11 0.22
N VAL A 42 -7.83 0.49 1.36
CA VAL A 42 -7.33 1.87 1.46
C VAL A 42 -5.99 1.88 2.16
N LEU A 43 -4.96 2.25 1.42
CA LEU A 43 -3.58 2.36 1.90
C LEU A 43 -3.20 3.84 1.89
N ARG A 44 -3.06 4.44 3.08
CA ARG A 44 -2.79 5.87 3.23
C ARG A 44 -1.50 6.10 4.02
N GLY A 45 -0.46 6.53 3.30
CA GLY A 45 0.84 6.93 3.84
C GLY A 45 1.00 8.45 3.80
N ASP A 46 0.13 9.19 4.50
CA ASP A 46 0.15 10.66 4.54
C ASP A 46 0.97 11.24 5.70
N ILE A 47 1.02 10.56 6.85
CA ILE A 47 1.77 10.97 8.04
C ILE A 47 2.91 10.00 8.42
N GLY A 48 3.14 9.00 7.58
CA GLY A 48 4.17 7.98 7.72
C GLY A 48 4.20 7.10 6.46
N ARG A 49 5.20 6.23 6.34
CA ARG A 49 5.34 5.34 5.18
C ARG A 49 4.60 4.03 5.39
N LEU A 50 4.00 3.53 4.33
CA LEU A 50 3.53 2.15 4.23
C LEU A 50 4.40 1.39 3.23
N GLU A 51 4.99 0.28 3.66
CA GLU A 51 5.74 -0.61 2.78
C GLU A 51 5.19 -2.04 2.82
N MET A 52 4.83 -2.58 1.66
CA MET A 52 4.53 -3.99 1.47
C MET A 52 5.76 -4.70 0.90
N LYS A 53 6.31 -5.68 1.63
CA LYS A 53 7.41 -6.51 1.17
C LYS A 53 6.92 -7.62 0.25
N LYS A 54 7.86 -8.28 -0.44
CA LYS A 54 7.61 -9.27 -1.49
C LYS A 54 6.54 -10.30 -1.09
N GLY A 55 5.66 -10.62 -2.03
CA GLY A 55 4.64 -11.67 -1.86
C GLY A 55 3.53 -11.38 -0.85
N SER A 56 3.61 -10.25 -0.13
CA SER A 56 2.60 -9.89 0.86
C SER A 56 1.27 -9.47 0.23
N ASN A 57 0.20 -9.60 0.99
CA ASN A 57 -1.13 -9.23 0.55
C ASN A 57 -1.89 -8.45 1.62
N ILE A 58 -2.67 -7.49 1.15
CA ILE A 58 -3.71 -6.79 1.92
C ILE A 58 -5.02 -7.08 1.21
N GLN A 59 -5.93 -7.75 1.91
CA GLN A 59 -7.19 -8.23 1.33
C GLN A 59 -8.25 -7.12 1.25
N ASP A 60 -9.41 -7.54 0.76
CA ASP A 60 -10.59 -6.73 0.50
C ASP A 60 -10.96 -5.85 1.69
N THR A 61 -11.29 -4.58 1.42
CA THR A 61 -11.81 -3.61 2.41
C THR A 61 -10.89 -3.26 3.59
N CYS A 62 -9.67 -3.80 3.64
CA CYS A 62 -8.69 -3.44 4.66
C CYS A 62 -8.33 -1.95 4.59
N VAL A 63 -8.11 -1.35 5.76
CA VAL A 63 -7.64 0.03 5.87
C VAL A 63 -6.29 0.02 6.59
N VAL A 64 -5.27 0.55 5.94
CA VAL A 64 -3.92 0.68 6.50
C VAL A 64 -3.54 2.15 6.58
N HIS A 65 -3.13 2.56 7.77
CA HIS A 65 -2.73 3.92 8.09
C HIS A 65 -1.51 3.89 9.02
N CYS A 66 -0.76 4.98 9.04
CA CYS A 66 0.51 5.07 9.77
C CYS A 66 0.40 5.98 10.99
N PHE A 67 1.23 5.77 12.01
CA PHE A 67 1.46 6.76 13.06
C PHE A 67 2.50 7.78 12.60
N PRO A 68 2.44 9.05 13.08
CA PRO A 68 3.44 10.07 12.76
C PRO A 68 4.87 9.59 12.99
N GLY A 69 5.71 9.70 11.96
CA GLY A 69 7.14 9.35 12.03
C GLY A 69 7.42 7.85 12.23
N LYS A 70 6.43 6.98 11.98
CA LYS A 70 6.59 5.52 11.99
C LYS A 70 6.18 4.94 10.65
N ASP A 71 6.82 3.83 10.33
CA ASP A 71 6.51 3.04 9.15
C ASP A 71 5.59 1.89 9.52
N VAL A 72 4.63 1.60 8.65
CA VAL A 72 3.89 0.34 8.65
C VAL A 72 4.53 -0.57 7.61
N VAL A 73 5.02 -1.72 8.06
CA VAL A 73 5.64 -2.72 7.18
C VAL A 73 4.81 -3.99 7.21
N VAL A 74 4.35 -4.42 6.04
CA VAL A 74 3.84 -5.78 5.84
C VAL A 74 5.03 -6.61 5.35
N GLU A 75 5.50 -7.51 6.21
CA GLU A 75 6.70 -8.32 5.94
C GLU A 75 6.50 -9.31 4.79
N GLU A 76 7.60 -9.93 4.33
CA GLU A 76 7.59 -10.89 3.22
C GLU A 76 6.58 -12.01 3.47
N ASP A 77 5.78 -12.31 2.45
CA ASP A 77 4.66 -13.26 2.51
C ASP A 77 3.61 -12.98 3.60
N GLY A 78 3.59 -11.76 4.15
CA GLY A 78 2.57 -11.32 5.09
C GLY A 78 1.16 -11.39 4.50
N HIS A 79 0.18 -11.79 5.33
CA HIS A 79 -1.21 -11.95 4.94
C HIS A 79 -2.11 -11.15 5.88
N VAL A 80 -2.84 -10.18 5.33
CA VAL A 80 -3.66 -9.21 6.07
C VAL A 80 -5.08 -9.23 5.55
#